data_AF-E3MZP2-F1
#
_entry.id   AF-E3MZP2-F1
#
_cell.length_a   1.000
_cell.length_b   1.000
_cell.length_c   1.000
_cell.angle_alpha   90.00
_cell.angle_beta   90.00
_cell.angle_gamma   90.00
#
_symmetry.space_group_name_H-M   'P 1'
#
loop_
_entity.id
_entity.type
_entity.pdbx_description
1 polymer ?
#
loop_
_entity_poly.entity_id
_entity_poly.type
_entity_poly.pdbx_seq_one_letter_code
_entity_poly.pdbx_strand_id
1 'polypeptide(L)'
;MLGEPIEYESVDCSVSSGTSVLETKTHNGITCVWSGKWNNHQITFAWEFDWDELKSEGVDEITGYITIYSVNGYYTAKKIDVKIRGKKCRNFFVATIRYASPQTLCVLSHLQ
;
A
#
# COMPACT_ATOMS: atom_id res chain seq x y z
N MET A 1 -14.98 13.62 -8.98
CA MET A 1 -15.06 12.63 -10.07
C MET A 1 -15.66 11.36 -9.46
N LEU A 2 -16.79 10.86 -9.96
CA LEU A 2 -17.48 9.71 -9.38
C LEU A 2 -17.10 8.44 -10.16
N GLY A 3 -16.43 7.50 -9.49
CA GLY A 3 -16.78 6.08 -9.66
C GLY A 3 -15.84 5.16 -10.43
N GLU A 4 -14.63 5.57 -10.82
CA GLU A 4 -13.66 4.61 -11.38
C GLU A 4 -12.72 4.08 -10.29
N PRO A 5 -12.62 2.75 -10.12
CA PRO A 5 -11.67 2.18 -9.20
C PRO A 5 -10.24 2.52 -9.61
N ILE A 6 -9.45 2.93 -8.63
CA ILE A 6 -8.01 3.14 -8.73
C ILE A 6 -7.35 1.78 -8.69
N GLU A 7 -7.01 1.28 -9.86
CA GLU A 7 -6.19 0.08 -10.02
C GLU A 7 -4.74 0.48 -10.13
N TYR A 8 -3.91 -0.20 -9.36
CA TYR A 8 -2.49 0.06 -9.34
C TYR A 8 -1.69 -1.22 -9.12
N GLU A 9 -0.78 -1.51 -10.04
CA GLU A 9 0.22 -2.58 -9.92
C GLU A 9 1.62 -1.98 -9.84
N SER A 10 2.36 -2.35 -8.79
CA SER A 10 3.73 -1.92 -8.59
C SER A 10 4.72 -2.69 -9.44
N VAL A 11 5.85 -2.06 -9.72
CA VAL A 11 7.03 -2.80 -10.15
C VAL A 11 7.52 -3.73 -9.04
N ASP A 12 8.29 -4.74 -9.43
CA ASP A 12 9.02 -5.64 -8.56
C ASP A 12 9.92 -4.86 -7.57
N CYS A 13 9.64 -4.98 -6.27
CA CYS A 13 10.35 -4.25 -5.23
C CYS A 13 11.04 -5.20 -4.24
N SER A 14 12.34 -5.00 -3.99
CA SER A 14 13.08 -5.77 -2.97
C SER A 14 13.01 -5.06 -1.61
N VAL A 15 12.52 -5.78 -0.59
CA VAL A 15 12.45 -5.24 0.78
C VAL A 15 13.65 -5.66 1.59
N SER A 16 14.42 -4.69 2.08
CA SER A 16 15.58 -4.89 2.94
C SER A 16 15.38 -4.29 4.34
N SER A 17 16.35 -4.49 5.24
CA SER A 17 16.35 -3.89 6.58
C SER A 17 16.61 -2.39 6.57
N GLY A 18 17.25 -1.86 5.51
CA GLY A 18 17.57 -0.45 5.32
C GLY A 18 16.57 0.31 4.44
N THR A 19 15.64 -0.40 3.76
CA THR A 19 14.65 0.24 2.89
C THR A 19 13.57 0.90 3.74
N SER A 20 13.29 2.18 3.48
CA SER A 20 12.27 2.97 4.19
C SER A 20 11.08 3.31 3.31
N VAL A 21 11.29 3.61 2.02
CA VAL A 21 10.24 3.86 1.03
C VAL A 21 10.52 2.96 -0.16
N LEU A 22 9.50 2.22 -0.59
CA LEU A 22 9.57 1.37 -1.77
C LEU A 22 9.14 2.16 -2.99
N GLU A 23 8.09 2.96 -2.84
CA GLU A 23 7.55 3.74 -3.94
C GLU A 23 6.68 4.90 -3.45
N THR A 24 6.69 5.98 -4.22
CA THR A 24 5.70 7.05 -4.12
C THR A 24 5.02 7.15 -5.46
N LYS A 25 3.69 7.05 -5.50
CA LYS A 25 2.94 7.17 -6.74
C LYS A 25 1.68 8.00 -6.56
N THR A 26 1.41 8.84 -7.55
CA THR A 26 0.18 9.61 -7.64
C THR A 26 -0.66 9.06 -8.77
N HIS A 27 -1.89 8.68 -8.49
CA HIS A 27 -2.86 8.23 -9.48
C HIS A 27 -4.18 8.95 -9.25
N ASN A 28 -4.72 9.61 -10.28
CA ASN A 28 -5.96 10.38 -10.20
C ASN A 28 -6.02 11.36 -9.01
N GLY A 29 -4.94 12.10 -8.74
CA GLY A 29 -4.89 13.06 -7.61
C GLY A 29 -4.69 12.40 -6.24
N ILE A 30 -4.43 11.10 -6.18
CA ILE A 30 -4.25 10.37 -4.93
C ILE A 30 -2.80 9.94 -4.83
N THR A 31 -2.05 10.64 -4.00
CA THR A 31 -0.66 10.30 -3.71
C THR A 31 -0.60 9.26 -2.60
N CYS A 32 -0.03 8.10 -2.92
CA CYS A 32 0.24 7.02 -1.99
C CYS A 32 1.75 6.80 -1.87
N VAL A 33 2.26 6.86 -0.64
CA VAL A 33 3.63 6.42 -0.30
C VAL A 33 3.55 5.02 0.26
N TRP A 34 4.16 4.08 -0.45
CA TRP A 34 4.33 2.70 -0.02
C TRP A 34 5.74 2.50 0.53
N SER A 35 5.80 1.94 1.73
CA SER A 35 7.02 1.58 2.43
C SER A 35 7.01 0.13 2.86
N GLY A 36 8.19 -0.47 2.96
CA GLY A 36 8.36 -1.82 3.46
C GLY A 36 9.67 -1.93 4.23
N LYS A 37 9.61 -2.54 5.40
CA LYS A 37 10.78 -2.77 6.25
C LYS A 37 10.86 -4.22 6.66
N TRP A 38 12.02 -4.82 6.41
CA TRP A 38 12.38 -6.13 6.92
C TRP A 38 12.94 -6.05 8.35
N ASN A 39 12.39 -6.80 9.29
CA ASN A 39 13.00 -7.03 10.59
C ASN A 39 12.60 -8.40 11.16
N ASN A 40 13.53 -9.15 11.77
CA ASN A 40 13.25 -10.40 12.50
C ASN A 40 12.27 -11.36 11.80
N HIS A 41 12.52 -11.71 10.53
CA HIS A 41 11.65 -12.60 9.74
C HIS A 41 10.21 -12.07 9.60
N GLN A 42 10.08 -10.76 9.54
CA GLN A 42 8.83 -10.07 9.35
C GLN A 42 9.06 -8.89 8.43
N ILE A 43 8.10 -8.69 7.52
CA ILE A 43 8.04 -7.49 6.69
C ILE A 43 6.84 -6.68 7.16
N THR A 44 7.09 -5.44 7.54
CA THR A 44 6.03 -4.47 7.80
C THR A 44 5.89 -3.59 6.57
N PHE A 45 4.69 -3.54 6.02
CA PHE A 45 4.31 -2.60 4.98
C PHE A 45 3.51 -1.45 5.59
N ALA A 46 3.73 -0.25 5.07
CA ALA A 46 2.84 0.86 5.34
C ALA A 46 2.51 1.60 4.06
N TRP A 47 1.25 2.04 3.98
CA TRP A 47 0.72 2.90 2.94
C TRP A 47 0.24 4.18 3.61
N GLU A 48 0.76 5.29 3.12
CA GLU A 48 0.41 6.63 3.56
C GLU A 48 -0.28 7.33 2.39
N PHE A 49 -1.51 7.78 2.63
CA PHE A 49 -2.31 8.51 1.65
C PHE A 49 -2.37 9.98 2.06
N ASP A 50 -2.15 10.89 1.09
CA ASP A 50 -2.36 12.31 1.32
C ASP A 50 -3.85 12.62 1.39
N TRP A 51 -4.34 12.82 2.62
CA TRP A 51 -5.74 13.10 2.88
C TRP A 51 -6.14 14.55 2.65
N ASP A 52 -5.20 15.48 2.61
CA ASP A 52 -5.52 16.90 2.42
C ASP A 52 -5.88 17.14 0.93
N GLU A 53 -5.18 16.48 0.01
CA GLU A 53 -5.53 16.43 -1.43
C GLU A 53 -6.91 15.78 -1.62
N LEU A 54 -7.12 14.58 -1.05
CA LEU A 54 -8.39 13.83 -1.11
C LEU A 54 -9.60 14.62 -0.58
N LYS A 55 -9.45 15.30 0.56
CA LYS A 55 -10.52 16.13 1.13
C LYS A 55 -10.84 17.32 0.22
N SER A 56 -9.84 17.92 -0.40
CA SER A 56 -10.06 19.02 -1.34
C SER A 56 -10.88 18.60 -2.56
N GLU A 57 -10.78 17.31 -2.95
CA GLU A 57 -11.55 16.70 -4.02
C GLU A 57 -12.93 16.16 -3.59
N GLY A 58 -13.28 16.26 -2.30
CA GLY A 58 -14.55 15.79 -1.75
C GLY A 58 -14.62 14.28 -1.49
N VAL A 59 -13.48 13.62 -1.34
CA VAL A 59 -13.42 12.19 -0.97
C VAL A 59 -13.59 12.05 0.54
N ASP A 60 -14.60 11.29 0.97
CA ASP A 60 -14.92 11.07 2.39
C ASP A 60 -14.38 9.73 2.94
N GLU A 61 -14.20 8.75 2.06
CA GLU A 61 -13.78 7.39 2.39
C GLU A 61 -12.97 6.81 1.22
N ILE A 62 -11.94 6.03 1.55
CA ILE A 62 -11.26 5.12 0.62
C ILE A 62 -11.58 3.70 1.06
N THR A 63 -12.13 2.93 0.14
CA THR A 63 -12.40 1.49 0.29
C THR A 63 -11.67 0.68 -0.76
N GLY A 64 -11.56 -0.62 -0.55
CA GLY A 64 -11.02 -1.52 -1.56
C GLY A 64 -10.13 -2.58 -0.95
N TYR A 65 -9.10 -2.98 -1.68
CA TYR A 65 -8.14 -3.95 -1.17
C TYR A 65 -6.75 -3.77 -1.76
N ILE A 66 -5.78 -4.28 -1.03
CA ILE A 66 -4.38 -4.38 -1.41
C ILE A 66 -3.99 -5.84 -1.39
N THR A 67 -3.43 -6.34 -2.49
CA THR A 67 -2.88 -7.68 -2.62
C THR A 67 -1.37 -7.60 -2.65
N ILE A 68 -0.71 -8.33 -1.78
CA ILE A 68 0.75 -8.48 -1.76
C ILE A 68 1.10 -9.90 -2.18
N TYR A 69 1.99 -10.06 -3.15
CA TYR A 69 2.45 -11.37 -3.58
C TYR A 69 3.98 -11.42 -3.78
N SER A 70 4.51 -12.64 -3.68
CA SER A 70 5.91 -12.94 -3.99
C SER A 70 6.04 -13.15 -5.49
N VAL A 71 6.94 -12.40 -6.14
CA VAL A 71 7.25 -12.58 -7.57
C VAL A 71 7.67 -14.03 -7.85
N ASN A 72 8.45 -14.59 -6.93
CA ASN A 72 9.01 -15.94 -7.05
C ASN A 72 8.13 -17.03 -6.39
N GLY A 73 6.91 -16.69 -5.96
CA GLY A 73 5.96 -17.67 -5.41
C GLY A 73 6.34 -18.28 -4.05
N TYR A 74 7.27 -17.68 -3.30
CA TYR A 74 7.71 -18.22 -2.00
C TYR A 74 6.63 -18.20 -0.91
N TYR A 75 5.54 -17.46 -1.11
CA TYR A 75 4.42 -17.41 -0.19
C TYR A 75 3.11 -17.08 -0.92
N THR A 76 1.99 -17.48 -0.31
CA THR A 76 0.64 -17.20 -0.82
C THR A 76 0.33 -15.71 -0.77
N ALA A 77 -0.22 -15.18 -1.86
CA ALA A 77 -0.67 -13.80 -1.94
C ALA A 77 -1.60 -13.46 -0.77
N LYS A 78 -1.39 -12.29 -0.17
CA LYS A 78 -2.23 -11.78 0.92
C LYS A 78 -3.07 -10.63 0.42
N LYS A 79 -4.39 -10.79 0.52
CA LYS A 79 -5.36 -9.72 0.30
C LYS A 79 -5.65 -9.04 1.63
N ILE A 80 -5.66 -7.71 1.61
CA ILE A 80 -5.89 -6.85 2.76
C ILE A 80 -6.98 -5.87 2.37
N ASP A 81 -8.13 -5.94 3.04
CA ASP A 81 -9.22 -5.00 2.78
C ASP A 81 -8.91 -3.64 3.41
N VAL A 82 -9.15 -2.57 2.65
CA VAL A 82 -8.90 -1.18 3.01
C VAL A 82 -10.24 -0.45 3.18
N LYS A 83 -10.24 0.52 4.09
CA LYS A 83 -11.25 0.80 5.11
C LYS A 83 -10.95 2.13 5.79
N ILE A 84 -10.65 3.20 5.06
CA ILE A 84 -10.10 4.43 5.65
C ILE A 84 -11.08 5.59 5.49
N ARG A 85 -11.44 6.23 6.62
CA ARG A 85 -12.26 7.45 6.66
C ARG A 85 -11.41 8.64 7.07
N GLY A 86 -11.52 9.75 6.36
CA GLY A 86 -10.72 10.95 6.61
C GLY A 86 -11.09 11.64 7.93
N LYS A 87 -10.46 11.28 9.06
CA LYS A 87 -10.64 12.00 10.34
C LYS A 87 -9.46 12.90 10.76
N LYS A 88 -8.27 12.78 10.14
CA LYS A 88 -7.07 13.60 10.39
C LYS A 88 -6.29 13.89 9.09
N CYS A 89 -5.41 14.90 9.10
CA CYS A 89 -4.55 15.39 8.00
C CYS A 89 -3.47 14.41 7.53
N ARG A 90 -3.40 13.20 8.08
CA ARG A 90 -2.61 12.07 7.56
C ARG A 90 -3.11 10.80 8.23
N ASN A 91 -3.59 9.84 7.45
CA ASN A 91 -3.97 8.52 7.95
C ASN A 91 -3.02 7.49 7.37
N PHE A 92 -2.45 6.68 8.27
CA PHE A 92 -1.52 5.62 7.94
C PHE A 92 -2.26 4.30 7.98
N PHE A 93 -2.09 3.49 6.94
CA PHE A 93 -2.45 2.10 6.97
C PHE A 93 -1.18 1.26 7.08
N VAL A 94 -1.06 0.47 8.16
CA VAL A 94 0.10 -0.39 8.40
C VAL A 94 -0.37 -1.83 8.40
N ALA A 95 0.20 -2.66 7.53
CA ALA A 95 -0.02 -4.10 7.55
C ALA A 95 1.31 -4.82 7.76
N THR A 96 1.32 -5.70 8.74
CA THR A 96 2.51 -6.49 9.07
C THR A 96 2.31 -7.92 8.61
N ILE A 97 3.27 -8.43 7.84
CA ILE A 97 3.27 -9.79 7.35
C ILE A 97 4.55 -10.52 7.76
N ARG A 98 4.41 -11.70 8.37
CA ARG A 98 5.56 -12.53 8.76
C ARG A 98 6.05 -13.35 7.57
N TYR A 99 7.35 -13.26 7.28
CA TYR A 99 8.01 -13.97 6.19
C TYR A 99 9.45 -14.37 6.56
N ALA A 100 9.88 -15.55 6.16
CA ALA A 100 11.16 -16.12 6.59
C ALA A 100 12.42 -15.53 5.91
N SER A 101 12.34 -14.88 4.74
CA SER A 101 13.54 -14.37 4.02
C SER A 101 13.31 -13.13 3.12
N PRO A 102 14.27 -12.17 3.00
CA PRO A 102 14.19 -10.98 2.14
C PRO A 102 13.90 -11.32 0.69
N GLN A 103 12.89 -10.68 0.11
CA GLN A 103 12.38 -11.05 -1.21
C GLN A 103 11.80 -9.88 -2.00
N THR A 104 11.78 -10.07 -3.32
CA THR A 104 11.09 -9.23 -4.30
C THR A 104 9.58 -9.46 -4.23
N LEU A 105 8.83 -8.37 -4.09
CA LEU A 105 7.40 -8.37 -3.91
C LEU A 105 6.74 -7.38 -4.87
N CYS A 106 5.48 -7.65 -5.16
CA CYS A 106 4.61 -6.75 -5.91
C CYS A 106 3.38 -6.42 -5.08
N VAL A 107 2.85 -5.23 -5.31
CA VAL A 107 1.61 -4.75 -4.74
C VAL A 107 0.62 -4.51 -5.87
N LEU A 108 -0.54 -5.15 -5.77
CA LEU A 108 -1.69 -4.84 -6.60
C LEU A 108 -2.79 -4.25 -5.70
N SER A 109 -3.13 -3.00 -5.89
CA SER A 109 -4.20 -2.31 -5.16
C SER A 109 -5.37 -1.98 -6.08
N HIS A 110 -6.59 -2.18 -5.58
CA HIS A 110 -7.83 -1.76 -6.21
C HIS A 110 -8.62 -0.96 -5.16
N LEU A 111 -8.66 0.36 -5.30
CA LEU A 111 -9.27 1.29 -4.36
C LEU A 111 -10.44 2.04 -5.00
N GLN A 112 -11.45 2.41 -4.22
CA GLN A 112 -12.67 3.11 -4.62
C GLN A 112 -13.02 4.21 -3.62
#